data_AF-A0A1E5VPF3-F1
#
_entry.id   AF-A0A1E5VPF3-F1
#
_cell.length_a   1.000
_cell.length_b   1.000
_cell.length_c   1.000
_cell.angle_alpha   90.00
_cell.angle_beta   90.00
_cell.angle_gamma   90.00
#
_symmetry.space_group_name_H-M   'P 1'
#
loop_
_entity.id
_entity.type
_entity.pdbx_description
1 polymer ?
#
loop_
_entity_poly.entity_id
_entity_poly.type
_entity_poly.pdbx_seq_one_letter_code
_entity_poly.pdbx_strand_id
1 'polypeptide(L)'
;MVIISESEKSTLKDRARKLLSKPIKFFNEMKELFPPPMPSNSDVALWQRLEKMTITTDQKLLVGTFLASNEQKGMRDFLSASAEITFQSWVFKFLSDSGCEVRWLLVVWLILLYFF
;
A
#
# COMPACT_ATOMS: atom_id res chain seq x y z
N MET A 1 40.68 2.78 25.83
CA MET A 1 39.77 1.66 25.50
C MET A 1 38.68 1.65 26.57
N VAL A 2 37.46 2.10 26.25
CA VAL A 2 36.35 2.16 27.22
C VAL A 2 35.71 0.77 27.27
N ILE A 3 36.05 -0.02 28.28
CA ILE A 3 35.49 -1.36 28.49
C ILE A 3 34.29 -1.19 29.41
N ILE A 4 33.10 -1.10 28.81
CA ILE A 4 31.84 -0.97 29.56
C ILE A 4 31.63 -2.26 30.36
N SER A 5 31.42 -2.13 31.67
CA SER A 5 31.28 -3.26 32.59
C SER A 5 29.95 -4.00 32.34
N GLU A 6 29.96 -5.33 32.52
CA GLU A 6 28.87 -6.22 32.09
C GLU A 6 27.51 -5.92 32.78
N SER A 7 27.55 -5.33 33.98
CA SER A 7 26.36 -4.92 34.76
C SER A 7 25.64 -3.69 34.21
N GLU A 8 26.33 -2.81 33.49
CA GLU A 8 25.71 -1.65 32.83
C GLU A 8 25.00 -2.09 31.54
N LYS A 9 25.53 -3.13 30.88
CA LYS A 9 24.99 -3.70 29.64
C LYS A 9 23.65 -4.42 29.85
N SER A 10 23.46 -5.11 30.98
CA SER A 10 22.18 -5.76 31.33
C SER A 10 21.10 -4.73 31.64
N THR A 11 21.44 -3.70 32.43
CA THR A 11 20.53 -2.60 32.79
C THR A 11 20.08 -1.80 31.57
N LEU A 12 20.98 -1.56 30.60
CA LEU A 12 20.65 -0.91 29.33
C LEU A 12 19.72 -1.76 28.47
N LYS A 13 19.93 -3.09 28.42
CA LYS A 13 19.03 -4.00 27.70
C LYS A 13 17.62 -3.99 28.28
N ASP A 14 17.47 -3.97 29.60
CA ASP A 14 16.14 -3.94 30.22
C ASP A 14 15.42 -2.60 30.01
N ARG A 15 16.17 -1.49 30.03
CA ARG A 15 15.61 -0.18 29.65
C ARG A 15 15.22 -0.13 28.18
N ALA A 16 16.04 -0.67 27.28
CA ALA A 16 15.73 -0.75 25.85
C ALA A 16 14.48 -1.60 25.60
N ARG A 17 14.33 -2.76 26.26
CA ARG A 17 13.12 -3.60 26.17
C ARG A 17 11.88 -2.86 26.66
N LYS A 18 11.97 -2.11 27.76
CA LYS A 18 10.86 -1.31 28.31
C LYS A 18 10.49 -0.10 27.43
N LEU A 19 11.46 0.46 26.69
CA LEU A 19 11.20 1.52 25.71
C LEU A 19 10.58 0.94 24.43
N LEU A 20 11.04 -0.23 23.96
CA LEU A 20 10.51 -0.94 22.80
C LEU A 20 9.14 -1.59 23.03
N SER A 21 8.71 -1.79 24.28
CA SER A 21 7.35 -2.27 24.59
C SER A 21 6.26 -1.20 24.48
N LYS A 22 6.63 0.10 24.48
CA LYS A 22 5.71 1.23 24.31
C LYS A 22 5.21 1.45 22.87
N PRO A 23 6.05 1.38 21.81
CA PRO A 23 5.58 1.58 20.44
C PRO A 23 4.53 0.56 20.00
N ILE A 24 4.52 -0.66 20.57
CA ILE A 24 3.51 -1.69 20.26
C ILE A 24 2.11 -1.27 20.74
N LYS A 25 2.00 -0.64 21.92
CA LYS A 25 0.72 -0.12 22.41
C LYS A 25 0.20 1.03 21.56
N PHE A 26 1.08 1.96 21.21
CA PHE A 26 0.74 3.08 20.33
C PHE A 26 0.29 2.59 18.94
N PHE A 27 0.93 1.57 18.39
CA PHE A 27 0.55 0.98 17.10
C PHE A 27 -0.82 0.31 17.15
N ASN A 28 -1.13 -0.41 18.24
CA ASN A 28 -2.45 -1.02 18.43
C ASN A 28 -3.56 0.02 18.64
N GLU A 29 -3.31 1.07 19.42
CA GLU A 29 -4.26 2.18 19.61
C GLU A 29 -4.50 2.96 18.31
N MET A 30 -3.44 3.22 17.52
CA MET A 30 -3.56 3.85 16.20
C MET A 30 -4.33 2.98 15.20
N LYS A 31 -4.20 1.64 15.27
CA LYS A 31 -4.94 0.70 14.42
C LYS A 31 -6.44 0.66 14.74
N GLU A 32 -6.84 0.92 15.98
CA GLU A 32 -8.25 1.06 16.35
C GLU A 32 -8.84 2.42 15.92
N LEU A 33 -8.04 3.49 15.95
CA LEU A 33 -8.48 4.83 15.53
C LEU A 33 -8.52 4.99 14.00
N PHE A 34 -7.67 4.26 13.28
CA PHE A 34 -7.64 4.17 11.83
C PHE A 34 -7.71 2.70 11.43
N PRO A 35 -8.90 2.07 11.48
CA PRO A 35 -9.03 0.74 10.90
C PRO A 35 -8.54 0.84 9.45
N PRO A 36 -7.59 -0.02 9.01
CA PRO A 36 -7.31 -0.10 7.59
C PRO A 36 -8.66 -0.33 6.92
N PRO A 37 -9.00 0.39 5.82
CA PRO A 37 -10.25 0.18 5.13
C PRO A 37 -10.32 -1.32 4.87
N MET A 38 -11.20 -2.02 5.59
CA MET A 38 -11.37 -3.45 5.42
C MET A 38 -11.76 -3.58 3.96
N PRO A 39 -10.96 -4.26 3.13
CA PRO A 39 -11.39 -4.52 1.77
C PRO A 39 -12.70 -5.28 1.95
N SER A 40 -13.81 -4.68 1.51
CA SER A 40 -15.06 -5.41 1.43
C SER A 40 -14.76 -6.68 0.64
N ASN A 41 -15.40 -7.81 0.93
CA ASN A 41 -15.11 -9.06 0.21
C ASN A 41 -15.13 -8.90 -1.33
N SER A 42 -15.81 -7.86 -1.86
CA SER A 42 -15.74 -7.41 -3.26
C SER A 42 -14.36 -6.92 -3.72
N ASP A 43 -13.62 -6.18 -2.91
CA ASP A 43 -12.29 -5.66 -3.23
C ASP A 43 -11.25 -6.79 -3.27
N VAL A 44 -11.37 -7.80 -2.39
CA VAL A 44 -10.46 -8.96 -2.39
C VAL A 44 -10.54 -9.72 -3.71
N ALA A 45 -11.76 -9.97 -4.21
CA ALA A 45 -11.97 -10.64 -5.50
C ALA A 45 -11.41 -9.82 -6.67
N LEU A 46 -11.53 -8.49 -6.60
CA LEU A 46 -10.99 -7.57 -7.59
C LEU A 46 -9.46 -7.63 -7.67
N TRP A 47 -8.79 -7.59 -6.51
CA TRP A 47 -7.32 -7.68 -6.44
C TRP A 47 -6.80 -9.02 -6.94
N GLN A 48 -7.46 -10.12 -6.60
CA GLN A 48 -7.09 -11.44 -7.11
C GLN A 48 -7.25 -11.56 -8.63
N ARG A 49 -8.27 -10.92 -9.21
CA ARG A 49 -8.42 -10.87 -10.68
C ARG A 49 -7.32 -10.05 -11.33
N LEU A 50 -6.96 -8.91 -10.74
CA LEU A 50 -5.83 -8.10 -11.19
C LEU A 50 -4.49 -8.88 -11.12
N GLU A 51 -4.30 -9.67 -10.06
CA GLU A 51 -3.11 -10.50 -9.88
C GLU A 51 -3.01 -11.61 -10.93
N LYS A 52 -4.12 -12.27 -11.26
CA LYS A 52 -4.19 -13.33 -12.28
C LYS A 52 -3.88 -12.84 -13.70
N MET A 53 -3.93 -11.53 -13.93
CA MET A 53 -3.70 -10.93 -15.23
C MET A 53 -2.19 -10.87 -15.59
N THR A 54 -1.87 -11.09 -16.86
CA THR A 54 -0.50 -11.02 -17.42
C THR A 54 -0.10 -9.59 -17.78
N ILE A 55 -0.09 -8.69 -16.79
CA ILE A 55 0.40 -7.30 -16.91
C ILE A 55 1.63 -7.11 -16.01
N THR A 56 2.44 -6.08 -16.26
CA THR A 56 3.65 -5.82 -15.47
C THR A 56 3.33 -5.34 -14.06
N THR A 57 4.24 -5.55 -13.11
CA THR A 57 4.06 -5.11 -11.71
C THR A 57 3.76 -3.60 -11.62
N ASP A 58 4.42 -2.78 -12.44
CA ASP A 58 4.19 -1.34 -12.48
C ASP A 58 2.77 -0.99 -12.96
N GLN A 59 2.27 -1.73 -13.96
CA GLN A 59 0.90 -1.57 -14.46
C GLN A 59 -0.14 -1.97 -13.39
N LYS A 60 0.12 -3.06 -12.66
CA LYS A 60 -0.73 -3.47 -11.52
C LYS A 60 -0.74 -2.40 -10.43
N LEU A 61 0.41 -1.80 -10.14
CA LEU A 61 0.53 -0.75 -9.14
C LEU A 61 -0.26 0.51 -9.52
N LEU A 62 -0.20 0.93 -10.78
CA LEU A 62 -0.95 2.08 -11.27
C LEU A 62 -2.46 1.87 -11.17
N VAL A 63 -2.94 0.75 -11.70
CA VAL A 63 -4.36 0.37 -11.65
C VAL A 63 -4.82 0.21 -10.20
N GLY A 64 -4.00 -0.43 -9.36
CA GLY A 64 -4.30 -0.66 -7.95
C GLY A 64 -4.37 0.64 -7.14
N THR A 65 -3.44 1.55 -7.37
CA THR A 65 -3.42 2.86 -6.69
C THR A 65 -4.62 3.69 -7.09
N PHE A 66 -4.99 3.71 -8.38
CA PHE A 66 -6.19 4.41 -8.86
C PHE A 66 -7.46 3.85 -8.21
N LEU A 67 -7.63 2.52 -8.27
CA LEU A 67 -8.80 1.85 -7.71
C LEU A 67 -8.86 1.95 -6.18
N ALA A 68 -7.74 2.07 -5.47
CA ALA A 68 -7.70 2.23 -4.02
C ALA A 68 -8.29 3.56 -3.51
N SER A 69 -8.49 4.55 -4.39
CA SER A 69 -9.16 5.81 -4.03
C SER A 69 -10.62 5.57 -3.60
N ASN A 70 -11.07 6.27 -2.55
CA ASN A 70 -12.46 6.17 -2.07
C ASN A 70 -13.49 6.62 -3.12
N GLU A 71 -13.11 7.52 -4.02
CA GLU A 71 -13.95 8.00 -5.11
C GLU A 71 -14.24 6.91 -6.15
N GLN A 72 -13.32 5.95 -6.27
CA GLN A 72 -13.44 4.84 -7.21
C GLN A 72 -14.25 3.67 -6.66
N LYS A 73 -14.96 3.83 -5.53
CA LYS A 73 -15.76 2.77 -4.93
C LYS A 73 -16.78 2.18 -5.91
N GLY A 74 -17.52 3.04 -6.63
CA GLY A 74 -18.51 2.57 -7.62
C GLY A 74 -17.85 1.79 -8.77
N MET A 75 -16.66 2.21 -9.19
CA MET A 75 -15.88 1.51 -10.21
C MET A 75 -15.38 0.15 -9.70
N ARG A 76 -14.87 0.08 -8.46
CA ARG A 76 -14.46 -1.19 -7.83
C ARG A 76 -15.61 -2.17 -7.73
N ASP A 77 -16.77 -1.72 -7.27
CA ASP A 77 -17.97 -2.55 -7.14
C ASP A 77 -18.43 -3.07 -8.51
N PHE A 78 -18.43 -2.22 -9.54
CA PHE A 78 -18.73 -2.61 -10.92
C PHE A 78 -17.72 -3.63 -11.46
N LEU A 79 -16.42 -3.35 -11.36
CA LEU A 79 -15.36 -4.20 -11.87
C LEU A 79 -15.32 -5.56 -11.15
N SER A 80 -15.59 -5.58 -9.85
CA SER A 80 -15.68 -6.80 -9.04
C SER A 80 -16.83 -7.70 -9.48
N ALA A 81 -18.00 -7.11 -9.80
CA ALA A 81 -19.17 -7.82 -10.29
C ALA A 81 -19.11 -8.14 -11.80
N SER A 82 -18.26 -7.43 -12.57
CA SER A 82 -18.17 -7.58 -14.03
C SER A 82 -17.59 -8.93 -14.46
N ALA A 83 -17.84 -9.29 -15.73
CA ALA A 83 -17.20 -10.44 -16.35
C ALA A 83 -15.70 -10.18 -16.56
N GLU A 84 -14.90 -11.25 -16.55
CA GLU A 84 -13.44 -11.16 -16.70
C GLU A 84 -13.04 -10.35 -17.95
N ILE A 85 -13.68 -10.59 -19.10
CA ILE A 85 -13.39 -9.88 -20.35
C ILE A 85 -13.64 -8.36 -20.26
N THR A 86 -14.68 -7.97 -19.52
CA THR A 86 -15.02 -6.55 -19.29
C THR A 86 -13.99 -5.90 -18.37
N PHE A 87 -13.62 -6.60 -17.29
CA PHE A 87 -12.54 -6.18 -16.41
C PHE A 87 -11.23 -6.00 -17.18
N GLN A 88 -10.86 -6.98 -18.00
CA GLN A 88 -9.61 -6.94 -18.76
C GLN A 88 -9.58 -5.78 -19.75
N SER A 89 -10.65 -5.61 -20.53
CA SER A 89 -10.76 -4.53 -21.51
C SER A 89 -10.65 -3.16 -20.84
N TRP A 90 -11.27 -3.01 -19.66
CA TRP A 90 -11.17 -1.78 -18.87
C TRP A 90 -9.73 -1.52 -18.42
N VAL A 91 -9.03 -2.53 -17.88
CA VAL A 91 -7.63 -2.39 -17.44
C VAL A 91 -6.72 -2.01 -18.61
N PHE A 92 -6.85 -2.67 -19.77
CA PHE A 92 -6.04 -2.32 -20.95
C PHE A 92 -6.34 -0.92 -21.46
N LYS A 93 -7.62 -0.52 -21.47
CA LYS A 93 -8.01 0.84 -21.84
C LYS A 93 -7.44 1.86 -20.86
N PHE A 94 -7.58 1.61 -19.56
CA PHE A 94 -7.02 2.47 -18.51
C PHE A 94 -5.51 2.62 -18.67
N LEU A 95 -4.77 1.54 -18.92
CA LEU A 95 -3.32 1.60 -19.12
C LEU A 95 -2.93 2.34 -20.40
N SER A 96 -3.71 2.20 -21.46
CA SER A 96 -3.52 2.93 -22.72
C SER A 96 -3.75 4.44 -22.52
N ASP A 97 -4.80 4.80 -21.78
CA ASP A 97 -5.15 6.19 -21.47
C ASP A 97 -4.15 6.80 -20.45
N SER A 98 -3.72 6.01 -19.45
CA SER A 98 -2.82 6.43 -18.37
C SER A 98 -1.35 6.52 -18.78
N GLY A 99 -0.92 5.76 -19.79
CA GLY A 99 0.47 5.77 -20.27
C GLY A 99 0.97 7.16 -20.71
N CYS A 100 0.06 8.07 -21.03
CA CYS A 100 0.35 9.47 -21.34
C CYS A 100 0.54 10.36 -20.08
N GLU A 101 -0.04 10.00 -18.93
CA GLU A 101 -0.19 10.88 -17.76
C GLU A 101 0.65 10.43 -16.56
N VAL A 102 0.78 9.13 -16.34
CA VAL A 102 1.57 8.54 -15.23
C VAL A 102 3.08 8.78 -15.37
N ARG A 103 3.55 8.98 -16.60
CA ARG A 103 4.95 9.38 -16.87
C ARG A 103 5.25 10.79 -16.35
N TRP A 104 4.27 11.68 -16.27
CA TRP A 104 4.45 13.02 -15.70
C TRP A 104 4.32 13.01 -14.19
N LEU A 105 3.35 12.28 -13.64
CA LEU A 105 3.15 12.25 -12.19
C LEU A 105 4.25 11.48 -11.46
N LEU A 106 4.76 10.37 -12.00
CA LEU A 106 5.92 9.68 -11.40
C LEU A 106 7.20 10.50 -11.50
N VAL A 107 7.40 11.25 -12.59
CA VAL A 107 8.53 12.18 -12.72
C VAL A 107 8.40 13.33 -11.71
N VAL A 108 7.22 13.90 -11.55
CA VAL A 108 6.96 14.95 -10.56
C VAL A 108 7.12 14.41 -9.13
N TRP A 109 6.65 13.20 -8.84
CA TRP A 109 6.78 12.57 -7.53
C TRP A 109 8.23 12.20 -7.20
N LEU A 110 8.99 11.68 -8.17
CA LEU A 110 10.43 11.40 -8.02
C LEU A 110 11.25 12.68 -7.84
N ILE A 111 10.90 13.77 -8.54
CA ILE A 111 11.55 15.07 -8.36
C ILE A 111 11.26 15.63 -6.96
N LEU A 112 10.02 15.50 -6.48
CA LEU A 112 9.63 15.93 -5.13
C LEU A 112 10.30 15.10 -4.01
N LEU A 113 10.59 13.82 -4.26
CA LEU A 113 11.34 12.95 -3.35
C LEU A 113 12.86 13.19 -3.36
N TYR A 114 13.40 13.84 -4.39
CA TYR A 114 14.83 14.13 -4.49
C TYR A 114 15.20 15.52 -3.94
N PHE A 115 14.21 16.40 -3.74
CA PHE A 115 14.39 17.76 -3.26
C PHE A 115 13.96 18.00 -1.80
N PHE A 116 13.57 16.95 -1.05
CA PHE A 116 13.25 16.98 0.38
C PHE A 116 13.96 15.84 1.10
#